data_AF-A0A851HMP8-F1
#
_entry.id   AF-A0A851HMP8-F1
#
_cell.length_a   1.000
_cell.length_b   1.000
_cell.length_c   1.000
_cell.angle_alpha   90.00
_cell.angle_beta   90.00
_cell.angle_gamma   90.00
#
_symmetry.space_group_name_H-M   'P 1'
#
loop_
_entity.id
_entity.type
_entity.pdbx_description
1 polymer ?
#
loop_
_entity_poly.entity_id
_entity_poly.type
_entity_poly.pdbx_seq_one_letter_code
_entity_poly.pdbx_strand_id
1 'polypeptide(L)' 'MSETVHNRIAKLRAERKVSRKDLAEALGVHYQTIGYLERGEYSPSLYLALKIADYFDVPVVRSAYLVTAV' A
#
# COMPACT_ATOMS: atom_id res chain seq x y z
N MET A 1 23.46 6.22 -2.38
CA MET A 1 22.23 6.58 -3.11
C MET A 1 21.06 6.34 -2.18
N SER A 2 20.23 7.34 -1.91
CA SER A 2 19.06 7.19 -1.03
C SER A 2 17.96 6.47 -1.81
N GLU A 3 17.70 5.20 -1.51
CA GLU A 3 16.54 4.49 -2.05
C GLU A 3 15.27 5.20 -1.56
N THR A 4 14.59 5.88 -2.47
CA THR A 4 13.36 6.62 -2.15
C THR A 4 12.18 5.70 -2.42
N VAL A 5 11.57 5.17 -1.36
CA VAL A 5 10.35 4.36 -1.46
C VAL A 5 9.16 5.30 -1.60
N HIS A 6 8.51 5.28 -2.76
CA HIS A 6 7.34 6.12 -3.02
C HIS A 6 6.06 5.42 -2.54
N ASN A 7 5.37 5.99 -1.55
CA ASN A 7 4.08 5.48 -1.11
C ASN A 7 2.93 5.87 -2.09
N ARG A 8 2.23 4.89 -2.68
CA ARG A 8 1.11 5.07 -3.61
C ARG A 8 -0.24 4.60 -3.04
N ILE A 9 -0.28 4.07 -1.82
CA ILE A 9 -1.48 3.48 -1.20
C ILE A 9 -2.62 4.50 -1.19
N ALA A 10 -2.35 5.72 -0.72
CA ALA A 10 -3.35 6.78 -0.66
C ALA A 10 -3.93 7.13 -2.05
N LYS A 11 -3.06 7.19 -3.06
CA LYS A 11 -3.44 7.49 -4.45
C LYS A 11 -4.34 6.40 -5.03
N LEU A 12 -3.91 5.14 -4.96
CA LEU A 12 -4.68 3.98 -5.47
C LEU A 12 -6.03 3.87 -4.78
N ARG A 13 -6.04 4.08 -3.47
CA ARG A 13 -7.24 4.01 -2.65
C ARG A 13 -8.23 5.10 -3.07
N ALA A 14 -7.76 6.32 -3.31
CA ALA A 14 -8.60 7.41 -3.82
C ALA A 14 -9.12 7.14 -5.24
N GLU A 15 -8.27 6.67 -6.15
CA GLU A 15 -8.64 6.32 -7.53
C GLU A 15 -9.73 5.23 -7.58
N ARG A 16 -9.65 4.25 -6.68
CA ARG A 16 -10.61 3.15 -6.59
C ARG A 16 -11.77 3.39 -5.61
N LYS A 17 -11.88 4.59 -5.02
CA LYS A 17 -12.93 4.96 -4.05
C LYS A 17 -13.02 4.00 -2.85
N VAL A 18 -11.89 3.45 -2.42
CA VAL A 18 -11.79 2.53 -1.28
C VAL A 18 -11.61 3.36 0.00
N SER A 19 -12.27 3.01 1.11
CA SER A 19 -11.99 3.67 2.40
C SER A 19 -10.78 3.01 3.09
N ARG A 20 -10.15 3.71 4.05
CA ARG A 20 -9.08 3.09 4.86
C ARG A 20 -9.59 1.88 5.63
N LYS A 21 -10.86 1.91 6.05
CA LYS A 21 -11.50 0.82 6.79
C LYS A 21 -11.65 -0.40 5.89
N ASP A 22 -12.16 -0.23 4.66
CA ASP A 22 -12.36 -1.33 3.71
C ASP A 22 -11.02 -1.98 3.34
N LEU A 23 -9.99 -1.17 3.10
CA LEU A 23 -8.65 -1.69 2.82
C LEU A 23 -8.09 -2.46 4.03
N ALA A 24 -8.27 -1.93 5.24
CA ALA A 24 -7.80 -2.59 6.45
C ALA A 24 -8.49 -3.94 6.68
N GLU A 25 -9.80 -3.99 6.44
CA GLU A 25 -10.61 -5.21 6.53
C GLU A 25 -10.15 -6.25 5.52
N ALA A 26 -9.97 -5.88 4.25
CA ALA A 26 -9.47 -6.77 3.21
C ALA A 26 -8.05 -7.29 3.52
N LEU A 27 -7.21 -6.45 4.12
CA LEU A 27 -5.84 -6.82 4.48
C LEU A 27 -5.73 -7.55 5.83
N GLY A 28 -6.79 -7.59 6.63
CA GLY A 28 -6.78 -8.19 7.96
C GLY A 28 -5.87 -7.43 8.94
N VAL A 29 -5.82 -6.10 8.83
CA VAL A 29 -5.01 -5.23 9.70
C VAL A 29 -5.88 -4.19 10.39
N HIS A 30 -5.33 -3.53 11.40
CA HIS A 30 -6.02 -2.43 12.06
C HIS A 30 -6.15 -1.22 11.13
N TYR A 31 -7.26 -0.47 11.18
CA TYR A 31 -7.50 0.66 10.26
C TYR A 31 -6.41 1.75 10.35
N GLN A 32 -5.82 1.94 11.54
CA GLN A 32 -4.73 2.90 11.74
C GLN A 32 -3.46 2.49 11.00
N THR A 33 -3.22 1.18 10.80
CA THR A 33 -2.09 0.65 10.02
C THR A 33 -2.09 1.25 8.63
N ILE A 34 -3.25 1.37 7.98
CA ILE A 34 -3.35 2.01 6.66
C ILE A 34 -2.95 3.49 6.73
N GLY A 35 -3.36 4.21 7.78
CA GLY A 35 -2.95 5.59 7.98
C GLY A 35 -1.44 5.75 8.16
N TYR A 36 -0.82 4.89 8.99
CA TYR A 36 0.63 4.88 9.22
C TYR A 36 1.40 4.60 7.93
N LEU A 37 0.93 3.61 7.16
CA LEU A 37 1.50 3.30 5.85
C LEU A 37 1.42 4.51 4.94
N GLU A 38 0.23 5.08 4.71
CA GLU A 38 0.04 6.23 3.80
C GLU A 38 0.91 7.45 4.14
N ARG A 39 1.21 7.69 5.42
CA ARG A 39 2.09 8.79 5.86
C ARG A 39 3.57 8.43 5.84
N GLY A 40 3.93 7.18 5.56
CA GLY A 40 5.31 6.69 5.55
C GLY A 40 5.91 6.53 6.95
N GLU A 41 5.10 6.58 8.01
CA GLU A 41 5.54 6.40 9.40
C GLU A 41 5.95 4.95 9.69
N TYR A 42 5.49 4.02 8.86
CA TYR A 42 5.78 2.60 8.96
C TYR A 42 5.97 1.98 7.58
N SER A 43 6.99 1.14 7.43
CA SER A 43 7.19 0.33 6.22
C SER A 43 6.46 -1.01 6.37
N PRO A 44 5.65 -1.45 5.38
CA PRO A 44 4.97 -2.72 5.46
C PRO A 44 5.98 -3.88 5.44
N SER A 45 5.63 -5.01 6.07
CA SER A 45 6.34 -6.26 5.83
C SER A 45 6.18 -6.69 4.37
N LEU A 46 7.08 -7.53 3.86
CA LEU A 46 6.97 -8.09 2.51
C LEU A 46 5.60 -8.74 2.28
N TYR A 47 5.10 -9.49 3.28
CA TYR A 47 3.79 -10.12 3.23
C TYR A 47 2.66 -9.09 3.05
N LEU A 48 2.66 -8.01 3.84
CA LEU A 48 1.65 -6.96 3.73
C LEU A 48 1.77 -6.20 2.40
N ALA A 49 2.99 -5.96 1.92
CA ALA A 49 3.23 -5.33 0.62
C ALA A 49 2.67 -6.18 -0.53
N LEU A 50 2.85 -7.50 -0.48
CA LEU A 50 2.27 -8.43 -1.46
C LEU A 50 0.74 -8.43 -1.40
N LYS A 51 0.13 -8.43 -0.21
CA LYS A 51 -1.33 -8.33 -0.09
C LYS A 51 -1.89 -7.00 -0.63
N ILE A 52 -1.21 -5.89 -0.38
CA ILE A 52 -1.59 -4.57 -0.92
C ILE A 52 -1.52 -4.60 -2.45
N ALA A 53 -0.46 -5.18 -2.99
CA ALA A 53 -0.26 -5.31 -4.43
C ALA A 53 -1.32 -6.21 -5.09
N ASP A 54 -1.67 -7.31 -4.47
CA ASP A 54 -2.75 -8.19 -4.92
C ASP A 54 -4.11 -7.49 -4.87
N TYR A 55 -4.43 -6.83 -3.75
CA TYR A 55 -5.69 -6.09 -3.59
C TYR A 55 -5.88 -5.00 -4.66
N PHE A 56 -4.80 -4.31 -5.01
CA PHE A 56 -4.82 -3.28 -6.03
C PHE A 56 -4.50 -3.81 -7.44
N ASP A 57 -4.35 -5.12 -7.66
CA ASP A 57 -4.03 -5.74 -8.96
C ASP A 57 -2.87 -5.07 -9.73
N VAL A 58 -1.67 -5.17 -9.15
CA VAL A 58 -0.54 -4.33 -9.54
C VAL A 58 0.79 -4.95 -9.07
N PRO A 59 1.87 -4.84 -9.85
CA PRO A 59 3.12 -5.53 -9.53
C PRO A 59 3.86 -4.92 -8.34
N VAL A 60 4.56 -5.77 -7.57
CA VAL A 60 5.64 -5.33 -6.67
C VAL A 60 6.95 -5.35 -7.46
N VAL A 61 7.57 -4.18 -7.68
CA VAL A 61 8.85 -4.08 -8.41
C VAL A 61 9.97 -3.67 -7.47
N ARG A 62 11.13 -4.32 -7.62
CA ARG A 62 12.31 -4.26 -6.74
C ARG A 62 12.90 -2.86 -6.48
N SER A 63 12.48 -1.81 -7.19
CA SER A 63 12.94 -0.43 -6.96
C SER A 63 11.97 0.44 -6.14
N ALA A 64 10.76 -0.02 -5.87
CA ALA A 64 9.84 0.61 -4.93
C ALA A 64 8.76 -0.41 -4.61
N TYR A 65 8.65 -0.77 -3.33
CA TYR A 65 7.47 -1.48 -2.81
C TYR A 65 6.25 -0.60 -3.05
N LEU A 66 5.66 -0.63 -4.25
CA LEU A 66 4.30 -0.24 -4.61
C LEU A 66 4.12 -0.27 -6.13
N VAL A 67 3.42 -1.31 -6.58
CA VAL A 67 2.16 -1.17 -7.29
C VAL A 67 2.19 -0.19 -8.49
N THR A 68 2.41 -0.72 -9.69
CA THR A 68 2.25 0.01 -10.96
C THR A 68 0.96 -0.36 -11.68
N ALA A 69 0.08 0.62 -11.94
CA ALA A 69 -0.88 0.55 -13.05
C ALA A 69 -0.16 1.06 -14.31
N VAL A 70 -0.28 0.32 -15.41
CA VAL A 70 0.15 0.75 -16.75
C VAL A 70 -0.77 1.86 -17.24
#